data_AF-A0A8C5VDL3-F1
#
_entry.id   AF-A0A8C5VDL3-F1
#
_cell.length_a   1.000
_cell.length_b   1.000
_cell.length_c   1.000
_cell.angle_alpha   90.00
_cell.angle_beta   90.00
_cell.angle_gamma   90.00
#
_symmetry.space_group_name_H-M   'P 1'
#
loop_
_entity.id
_entity.type
_entity.pdbx_description
1 polymer ?
#
loop_
_entity_poly.entity_id
_entity_poly.type
_entity_poly.pdbx_seq_one_letter_code
_entity_poly.pdbx_strand_id
1 'polypeptide(L)'
;KVVQRPLGRLQTVTKGAESLICTDWIRHKFTRSRIPDKVFQPSPEDDEKYGGDPHNPHKLHIMLGLLKAHTPQVHKNIPSVNAKLKVVKHLIRIKPLKLPQGLPAEEDMSNTCLKSTGELVQWHLKPVEEETVKS
;
A
#
# COMPACT_ATOMS: atom_id res chain seq x y z
N LYS A 1 52.95 -24.97 -50.65
CA LYS A 1 52.08 -25.58 -51.68
C LYS A 1 50.80 -24.77 -51.75
N VAL A 2 50.71 -23.89 -52.75
CA VAL A 2 49.52 -23.06 -53.00
C VAL A 2 48.55 -23.91 -53.81
N VAL A 3 47.38 -24.17 -53.25
CA VAL A 3 46.28 -24.86 -53.93
C VAL A 3 45.25 -23.81 -54.33
N GLN A 4 45.00 -23.74 -55.64
CA GLN A 4 44.00 -22.90 -56.29
C GLN A 4 42.59 -23.13 -55.72
N ARG A 5 41.76 -22.08 -55.73
CA ARG A 5 40.29 -22.21 -55.72
C ARG A 5 39.71 -21.45 -56.92
N PRO A 6 38.68 -21.97 -57.61
CA PRO A 6 38.12 -21.34 -58.80
C PRO A 6 37.23 -20.14 -58.46
N LEU A 7 37.26 -19.14 -59.35
CA LEU A 7 36.37 -17.98 -59.38
C LEU A 7 34.93 -18.45 -59.70
N GLY A 8 34.05 -18.39 -58.70
CA GLY A 8 32.66 -18.83 -58.80
C GLY A 8 31.66 -17.76 -58.40
N ARG A 9 31.05 -17.14 -59.42
CA ARG A 9 29.67 -16.65 -59.48
C ARG A 9 29.28 -15.46 -58.59
N LEU A 10 29.18 -14.29 -59.22
CA LEU A 10 28.35 -13.16 -58.77
C LEU A 10 26.91 -13.63 -58.57
N GLN A 11 26.38 -13.48 -57.35
CA GLN A 11 24.95 -13.50 -57.12
C GLN A 11 24.49 -12.10 -56.74
N THR A 12 23.54 -11.63 -57.54
CA THR A 12 22.80 -10.38 -57.46
C THR A 12 22.12 -10.20 -56.12
N VAL A 13 22.24 -8.99 -55.56
CA VAL A 13 21.50 -8.51 -54.39
C VAL A 13 20.01 -8.47 -54.72
N THR A 14 19.26 -9.46 -54.25
CA THR A 14 17.81 -9.31 -54.10
C THR A 14 17.55 -8.59 -52.77
N LYS A 15 17.07 -7.35 -52.85
CA LYS A 15 16.51 -6.59 -51.72
C LYS A 15 15.29 -7.35 -51.17
N GLY A 16 15.52 -8.25 -50.23
CA GLY A 16 14.50 -8.73 -49.30
C GLY A 16 14.42 -7.75 -48.16
N ALA A 17 13.28 -7.06 -48.02
CA ALA A 17 12.98 -6.26 -46.84
C ALA A 17 12.71 -7.20 -45.67
N GLU A 18 13.77 -7.61 -44.97
CA GLU A 18 13.66 -8.34 -43.71
C GLU A 18 13.58 -7.35 -42.55
N SER A 19 12.35 -6.90 -42.30
CA SER A 19 11.95 -6.31 -41.04
C SER A 19 11.87 -7.43 -40.01
N LEU A 20 12.95 -7.77 -39.30
CA LEU A 20 12.85 -8.60 -38.11
C LEU A 20 13.85 -8.16 -37.03
N ILE A 21 13.35 -7.23 -36.20
CA ILE A 21 13.39 -7.27 -34.73
C ILE A 21 14.80 -7.32 -34.11
N CYS A 22 15.17 -6.20 -33.48
CA CYS A 22 16.17 -6.15 -32.42
C CYS A 22 15.82 -7.16 -31.31
N THR A 23 16.38 -8.35 -31.40
CA THR A 23 16.51 -9.29 -30.28
C THR A 23 17.99 -9.59 -30.07
N ASP A 24 18.77 -8.51 -29.91
CA ASP A 24 20.07 -8.60 -29.28
C ASP A 24 19.89 -8.93 -27.79
N TRP A 25 19.67 -10.22 -27.53
CA TRP A 25 20.18 -11.05 -26.45
C TRP A 25 20.52 -10.43 -25.08
N ILE A 26 19.72 -9.50 -24.53
CA ILE A 26 19.75 -9.23 -23.10
C ILE A 26 19.14 -10.44 -22.39
N ARG A 27 19.96 -11.46 -22.09
CA ARG A 27 19.62 -12.44 -21.07
C ARG A 27 19.70 -11.75 -19.72
N HIS A 28 18.63 -11.06 -19.33
CA HIS A 28 18.38 -10.78 -17.92
C HIS A 28 18.17 -12.14 -17.24
N LYS A 29 19.23 -12.72 -16.69
CA LYS A 29 19.11 -13.76 -15.66
C LYS A 29 18.56 -13.07 -14.42
N PHE A 30 17.25 -12.80 -14.43
CA PHE A 30 16.54 -12.32 -13.24
C PHE A 30 16.47 -13.46 -12.24
N THR A 31 17.52 -13.61 -11.45
CA THR A 31 17.48 -14.48 -10.27
C THR A 31 16.81 -13.72 -9.15
N ARG A 32 15.78 -14.30 -8.53
CA ARG A 32 15.13 -13.70 -7.35
C ARG A 32 16.19 -13.30 -6.32
N SER A 33 16.08 -12.08 -5.78
CA SER A 33 16.93 -11.59 -4.69
C SER A 33 16.91 -12.59 -3.54
N ARG A 34 18.09 -13.11 -3.16
CA ARG A 34 18.25 -13.95 -1.98
C ARG A 34 18.69 -13.06 -0.83
N ILE A 35 17.73 -12.50 -0.11
CA ILE A 35 17.99 -11.74 1.11
C ILE A 35 18.32 -12.75 2.22
N PRO A 36 19.51 -12.70 2.84
CA PRO A 36 19.88 -13.66 3.86
C PRO A 36 19.07 -13.44 5.14
N ASP A 37 18.69 -14.52 5.83
CA ASP A 37 17.79 -14.49 7.01
C ASP A 37 18.30 -13.58 8.13
N LYS A 38 19.62 -13.39 8.22
CA LYS A 38 20.26 -12.45 9.16
C LYS A 38 19.78 -11.00 9.05
N VAL A 39 19.24 -10.60 7.90
CA VAL A 39 18.67 -9.26 7.68
C VAL A 39 17.37 -9.07 8.47
N PHE A 40 16.70 -10.16 8.83
CA PHE A 40 15.43 -10.15 9.55
C PHE A 40 15.56 -10.53 11.01
N GLN A 41 16.79 -10.71 11.53
CA GLN A 41 17.02 -11.00 12.93
C GLN A 41 16.98 -9.68 13.72
N PRO A 42 15.99 -9.48 14.61
CA PRO A 42 15.92 -8.28 15.43
C PRO A 42 17.05 -8.28 16.46
N SER A 43 17.70 -7.13 16.64
CA SER A 43 18.70 -6.91 17.69
C SER A 43 18.02 -6.30 18.93
N PRO A 44 18.45 -6.62 20.16
CA PRO A 44 17.91 -6.00 21.37
C PRO A 44 17.99 -4.46 21.36
N GLU A 45 19.02 -3.90 20.71
CA GLU A 45 19.18 -2.46 20.53
C GLU A 45 18.09 -1.86 19.63
N ASP A 46 17.59 -2.64 18.65
CA ASP A 46 16.47 -2.23 17.79
C ASP A 46 15.15 -2.27 18.59
N ASP A 47 14.99 -3.23 19.50
CA ASP A 47 13.79 -3.31 20.34
C ASP A 47 13.66 -2.11 21.28
N GLU A 48 14.76 -1.66 21.91
CA GLU A 48 14.75 -0.43 22.72
C GLU A 48 14.51 0.83 21.85
N LYS A 49 15.09 0.86 20.65
CA LYS A 49 14.99 2.00 19.73
C LYS A 49 13.59 2.14 19.11
N TYR A 50 12.96 1.02 18.77
CA TYR A 50 11.68 0.98 18.06
C TYR A 50 10.50 0.52 18.93
N GLY A 51 10.75 0.16 20.21
CA GLY A 51 9.73 -0.25 21.16
C GLY A 51 9.11 -1.62 20.85
N GLY A 52 9.91 -2.52 20.27
CA GLY A 52 9.51 -3.89 19.95
C GLY A 52 9.41 -4.77 21.20
N ASP A 53 8.47 -5.71 21.21
CA ASP A 53 8.42 -6.81 22.19
C ASP A 53 8.70 -8.12 21.41
N PRO A 54 9.90 -8.71 21.53
CA PRO A 54 10.25 -9.97 20.85
C PRO A 54 9.32 -11.12 21.17
N HIS A 55 8.73 -11.11 22.37
CA HIS A 55 7.76 -12.12 22.78
C HIS A 55 6.36 -11.85 22.21
N ASN A 56 6.05 -10.61 21.81
CA ASN A 56 4.76 -10.24 21.23
C ASN A 56 4.91 -9.18 20.12
N PRO A 57 5.43 -9.54 18.94
CA PRO A 57 5.66 -8.60 17.84
C PRO A 57 4.36 -7.90 17.36
N HIS A 58 3.20 -8.45 17.69
CA HIS A 58 1.88 -7.90 17.33
C HIS A 58 1.07 -7.35 18.50
N LYS A 59 1.65 -7.23 19.70
CA LYS A 59 0.90 -6.84 20.91
C LYS A 59 0.15 -5.54 20.74
N LEU A 60 0.81 -4.53 20.16
CA LEU A 60 0.20 -3.21 19.96
C LEU A 60 -0.95 -3.26 18.95
N HIS A 61 -0.82 -4.01 17.85
CA HIS A 61 -1.90 -4.18 16.87
C HIS A 61 -3.11 -4.92 17.47
N ILE A 62 -2.87 -5.93 18.31
CA ILE A 62 -3.93 -6.64 19.05
C ILE A 62 -4.59 -5.70 20.06
N MET A 63 -3.80 -5.00 20.87
CA MET A 63 -4.29 -4.07 21.90
C MET A 63 -5.07 -2.89 21.31
N LEU A 64 -4.71 -2.44 20.11
CA LEU A 64 -5.40 -1.38 19.40
C LEU A 64 -6.54 -1.91 18.49
N GLY A 65 -6.69 -3.24 18.35
CA GLY A 65 -7.71 -3.84 17.49
C GLY A 65 -7.43 -3.75 15.98
N LEU A 66 -6.23 -3.33 15.58
CA LEU A 66 -5.85 -3.04 14.19
C LEU A 66 -5.34 -4.28 13.44
N LEU A 67 -5.92 -5.45 13.70
CA LEU A 67 -5.52 -6.71 13.07
C LEU A 67 -5.90 -6.78 11.59
N LYS A 68 -7.03 -6.16 11.22
CA LYS A 68 -7.52 -6.10 9.84
C LYS A 68 -7.19 -4.73 9.24
N ALA A 69 -6.47 -4.73 8.13
CA ALA A 69 -6.21 -3.50 7.37
C ALA A 69 -7.52 -2.89 6.87
N HIS A 70 -7.52 -1.57 6.66
CA HIS A 70 -8.65 -0.80 6.13
C HIS A 70 -9.96 -0.89 6.94
N THR A 71 -9.88 -1.32 8.20
CA THR A 71 -11.03 -1.29 9.11
C THR A 71 -10.91 -0.05 10.02
N PRO A 72 -11.85 0.91 9.98
CA PRO A 72 -11.77 2.10 10.82
C PRO A 72 -12.01 1.73 12.29
N GLN A 73 -11.18 2.27 13.18
CA GLN A 73 -11.31 2.07 14.63
C GLN A 73 -11.19 3.40 15.38
N VAL A 74 -12.06 3.61 16.35
CA VAL A 74 -12.11 4.82 17.16
C VAL A 74 -11.42 4.56 18.49
N HIS A 75 -10.46 5.42 18.83
CA HIS A 75 -9.78 5.41 20.12
C HIS A 75 -9.91 6.75 20.83
N LYS A 76 -9.88 6.72 22.16
CA LYS A 76 -9.87 7.93 22.99
C LYS A 76 -8.58 8.71 22.78
N ASN A 77 -8.68 10.03 22.65
CA ASN A 77 -7.52 10.93 22.59
C ASN A 77 -6.98 11.21 24.01
N ILE A 78 -6.35 10.21 24.62
CA ILE A 78 -5.70 10.32 25.94
C ILE A 78 -4.20 9.98 25.84
N PRO A 79 -3.34 10.52 26.73
CA PRO A 79 -1.88 10.36 26.61
C PRO A 79 -1.40 8.91 26.50
N SER A 80 -2.01 8.01 27.27
CA SER A 80 -1.66 6.57 27.28
C SER A 80 -1.93 5.87 25.95
N VAL A 81 -3.01 6.24 25.25
CA VAL A 81 -3.34 5.71 23.91
C VAL A 81 -2.45 6.37 22.86
N ASN A 82 -2.25 7.68 22.95
CA ASN A 82 -1.42 8.44 22.02
C ASN A 82 0.03 7.94 21.99
N ALA A 83 0.59 7.56 23.14
CA ALA A 83 1.93 6.96 23.20
C ALA A 83 2.02 5.66 22.37
N LYS A 84 1.02 4.78 22.46
CA LYS A 84 0.97 3.53 21.68
C LYS A 84 0.81 3.80 20.18
N LEU A 85 -0.06 4.74 19.82
CA LEU A 85 -0.27 5.14 18.42
C LEU A 85 0.97 5.78 17.81
N LYS A 86 1.80 6.49 18.59
CA LYS A 86 3.07 7.09 18.13
C LYS A 86 4.07 6.05 17.66
N VAL A 87 4.11 4.87 18.29
CA VAL A 87 5.01 3.77 17.92
C VAL A 87 4.63 3.21 16.55
N VAL A 88 3.35 2.91 16.35
CA VAL A 88 2.83 2.31 15.11
C VAL A 88 2.42 3.35 14.05
N LYS A 89 2.77 4.63 14.21
CA LYS A 89 2.31 5.75 13.36
C LYS A 89 2.58 5.58 11.86
N HIS A 90 3.58 4.78 11.51
CA HIS A 90 3.99 4.51 10.15
C HIS A 90 3.14 3.43 9.46
N LEU A 91 2.33 2.69 10.22
CA LEU A 91 1.43 1.64 9.74
C LEU A 91 -0.05 2.07 9.72
N ILE A 92 -0.37 3.20 10.35
CA ILE A 92 -1.75 3.63 10.59
C ILE A 92 -2.02 5.01 10.00
N ARG A 93 -3.29 5.29 9.71
CA ARG A 93 -3.76 6.62 9.33
C ARG A 93 -4.71 7.16 10.40
N ILE A 94 -4.28 8.19 11.12
CA ILE A 94 -5.09 8.85 12.15
C ILE A 94 -5.87 10.01 11.53
N LYS A 95 -7.18 10.09 11.78
CA LYS A 95 -8.04 11.23 11.44
C LYS A 95 -8.90 11.63 12.63
N PRO A 96 -9.20 12.92 12.81
CA PRO A 96 -10.16 13.35 13.82
C PRO A 96 -11.57 12.86 13.44
N LEU A 97 -12.31 12.36 14.44
CA LEU A 97 -13.73 12.07 14.29
C LEU A 97 -14.52 13.37 14.43
N LYS A 98 -15.35 13.69 13.43
CA LYS A 98 -16.19 14.88 13.40
C LYS A 98 -17.66 14.46 13.51
N LEU A 99 -18.42 15.22 14.30
CA LEU A 99 -19.83 14.97 14.58
C LEU A 99 -20.65 16.20 14.21
N PRO A 100 -20.92 16.45 12.91
CA PRO A 100 -21.64 17.66 12.49
C PRO A 100 -23.06 17.74 13.05
N GLN A 101 -23.73 16.60 13.23
CA GLN A 101 -25.08 16.49 13.80
C GLN A 101 -25.07 16.19 15.31
N GLY A 102 -23.89 16.08 15.94
CA GLY A 102 -23.75 15.64 17.33
C GLY A 102 -23.59 14.13 17.49
N LEU A 103 -23.82 13.63 18.71
CA LEU A 103 -23.79 12.19 19.00
C LEU A 103 -25.06 11.52 18.45
N PRO A 104 -24.97 10.31 17.90
CA PRO A 104 -26.15 9.58 17.43
C PRO A 104 -27.14 9.33 18.57
N ALA A 105 -28.43 9.59 18.32
CA ALA A 105 -29.50 9.13 19.18
C ALA A 105 -29.72 7.61 19.03
N GLU A 106 -30.48 7.00 19.96
CA GLU A 106 -30.77 5.56 19.91
C GLU A 106 -31.45 5.15 18.59
N GLU A 107 -32.41 5.95 18.14
CA GLU A 107 -33.14 5.75 16.89
C GLU A 107 -32.26 5.80 15.63
N ASP A 108 -31.13 6.49 15.71
CA ASP A 108 -30.23 6.71 14.58
C ASP A 108 -29.10 5.69 14.50
N MET A 109 -28.90 4.83 15.51
CA MET A 109 -27.74 3.93 15.60
C MET A 109 -27.56 3.05 14.35
N SER A 110 -28.67 2.51 13.82
CA SER A 110 -28.70 1.67 12.62
C SER A 110 -28.46 2.43 11.32
N ASN A 111 -28.71 3.74 11.33
CA ASN A 111 -28.59 4.63 10.19
C ASN A 111 -27.32 5.49 10.26
N THR A 112 -26.31 5.13 11.05
CA THR A 112 -25.04 5.88 11.09
C THR A 112 -24.04 5.37 10.03
N CYS A 113 -23.26 6.29 9.47
CA CYS A 113 -22.17 5.95 8.56
C CYS A 113 -20.97 6.86 8.77
N LEU A 114 -19.78 6.25 8.81
CA LEU A 114 -18.51 6.97 8.86
C LEU A 114 -18.02 7.27 7.43
N LYS A 115 -18.00 8.54 7.05
CA LYS A 115 -17.43 8.99 5.77
C LYS A 115 -15.91 8.87 5.77
N SER A 116 -15.33 8.80 4.57
CA SER A 116 -13.88 8.83 4.36
C SER A 116 -13.22 10.13 4.87
N THR A 117 -13.98 11.22 5.04
CA THR A 117 -13.54 12.51 5.60
C THR A 117 -13.29 12.44 7.11
N GLY A 118 -13.84 11.44 7.81
CA GLY A 118 -13.84 11.35 9.27
C GLY A 118 -15.11 11.89 9.93
N GLU A 119 -16.14 12.24 9.14
CA GLU A 119 -17.44 12.65 9.64
C GLU A 119 -18.34 11.43 9.88
N LEU A 120 -18.94 11.34 11.06
CA LEU A 120 -20.03 10.41 11.33
C LEU A 120 -21.34 11.12 10.99
N VAL A 121 -22.08 10.57 10.03
CA VAL A 121 -23.35 11.14 9.57
C VAL A 121 -24.48 10.12 9.69
N GLN A 122 -25.70 10.62 9.74
CA GLN A 122 -26.87 9.81 9.44
C GLN A 122 -26.96 9.54 7.93
N TRP A 123 -27.13 8.28 7.56
CA TRP A 123 -27.22 7.80 6.19
C TRP A 123 -28.68 7.81 5.74
N HIS A 124 -29.11 8.94 5.19
CA HIS A 124 -30.36 9.03 4.48
C HIS A 124 -30.11 8.74 3.00
N LEU A 125 -30.75 7.72 2.44
CA LEU A 125 -30.70 7.40 1.00
C LEU A 125 -31.48 8.41 0.14
N LYS A 126 -31.80 9.59 0.66
CA LYS A 126 -32.51 10.63 -0.08
C LYS A 126 -31.50 11.51 -0.82
N PRO A 127 -31.76 11.84 -2.10
CA PRO A 127 -30.95 12.83 -2.79
C PRO A 127 -30.98 14.14 -1.99
N VAL A 128 -29.81 14.74 -1.80
CA VAL A 128 -29.70 16.09 -1.23
C VAL A 128 -30.45 17.02 -2.17
N GLU A 129 -31.58 17.57 -1.72
CA GLU A 129 -32.22 18.70 -2.38
C GLU A 129 -31.36 19.92 -2.03
N GLU A 130 -30.47 20.32 -2.95
CA GLU A 130 -29.76 21.58 -2.84
C GLU A 130 -30.79 22.70 -2.99
N GLU A 131 -31.10 23.40 -1.89
CA GLU A 131 -31.92 24.61 -1.94
C GLU A 131 -31.22 25.63 -2.83
N THR A 132 -31.79 25.84 -4.02
CA THR A 132 -31.38 26.90 -4.93
C THR A 132 -31.53 28.23 -4.18
N VAL A 133 -30.40 28.84 -3.82
CA VAL A 133 -30.32 30.24 -3.41
C VAL A 133 -30.96 31.06 -4.53
N LYS A 134 -32.17 31.57 -4.28
CA LYS A 134 -32.83 32.54 -5.16
C LYS A 134 -32.10 33.87 -5.00
N SER A 135 -31.57 34.38 -6.11
CA SER A 135 -31.11 35.77 -6.28
C SER A 135 -32.22 36.78 -6.01
#